data_AF-D1B094-F1
#
_entry.id   AF-D1B094-F1
#
_cell.length_a   1.000
_cell.length_b   1.000
_cell.length_c   1.000
_cell.angle_alpha   90.00
_cell.angle_beta   90.00
_cell.angle_gamma   90.00
#
_symmetry.space_group_name_H-M   'P 1'
#
loop_
_entity.id
_entity.type
_entity.pdbx_description
1 polymer ?
#
loop_
_entity_poly.entity_id
_entity_poly.type
_entity_poly.pdbx_seq_one_letter_code
_entity_poly.pdbx_strand_id
1 'polypeptide(L)'
;MTEIYEAIKRSAKRIKEAIEFDDTGYSENINATGDTQLKLDIKSDQIIEEEFAKVASIKEIISEEKEEKTSLHVNGIYDVGYDPLDGSSLIDVNLSVGSIFGIYEGGYAGANLKAAVYVVYGPRVELVIAEKDVKMYRMNKNGEFVFIKTIELKEKGKLNAPGSTQQCWEPKHKALIDAIFADGYRLRYSGGMVPDLHQILLKGGGLFSYPATSDVPKGKLRMIFEVFPFAFVYEKAGGEAIDGKQRILELSPSHPHDTTPCFFGSKVEIERVKQCYA
;
A
#
# COMPACT_ATOMS: atom_id res chain seq x y z
N MET A 1 -18.49 0.64 -8.36
CA MET A 1 -17.04 0.70 -8.59
C MET A 1 -16.58 2.04 -9.18
N THR A 2 -17.06 2.46 -10.36
CA THR A 2 -16.64 3.74 -10.98
C THR A 2 -16.74 4.96 -10.06
N GLU A 3 -17.84 5.10 -9.32
CA GLU A 3 -18.05 6.23 -8.39
C GLU A 3 -17.01 6.26 -7.25
N ILE A 4 -16.54 5.08 -6.80
CA ILE A 4 -15.47 4.96 -5.79
C ILE A 4 -14.16 5.49 -6.38
N TYR A 5 -13.83 5.15 -7.62
CA TYR A 5 -12.63 5.68 -8.27
C TYR A 5 -12.69 7.19 -8.49
N GLU A 6 -13.86 7.72 -8.84
CA GLU A 6 -14.04 9.17 -8.95
C GLU A 6 -13.92 9.87 -7.59
N ALA A 7 -14.40 9.24 -6.50
CA ALA A 7 -14.16 9.74 -5.15
C ALA A 7 -12.67 9.74 -4.80
N ILE A 8 -11.94 8.65 -5.06
CA ILE A 8 -10.48 8.58 -4.84
C ILE A 8 -9.74 9.66 -5.63
N LYS A 9 -10.11 9.91 -6.89
CA LYS A 9 -9.50 10.98 -7.71
C LYS A 9 -9.72 12.37 -7.11
N ARG A 10 -10.92 12.64 -6.57
CA ARG A 10 -11.22 13.91 -5.89
C ARG A 10 -10.43 14.02 -4.59
N SER A 11 -10.37 12.95 -3.79
CA SER A 11 -9.55 12.90 -2.57
C SER A 11 -8.08 13.16 -2.89
N ALA A 12 -7.52 12.50 -3.91
CA ALA A 12 -6.14 12.68 -4.34
C ALA A 12 -5.80 14.13 -4.71
N LYS A 13 -6.72 14.84 -5.36
CA LYS A 13 -6.53 16.27 -5.68
C LYS A 13 -6.48 17.13 -4.41
N ARG A 14 -7.39 16.88 -3.47
CA ARG A 14 -7.47 17.61 -2.20
C ARG A 14 -6.27 17.31 -1.29
N ILE A 15 -5.83 16.06 -1.23
CA ILE A 15 -4.65 15.62 -0.47
C ILE A 15 -3.37 16.20 -1.07
N LYS A 16 -3.22 16.21 -2.41
CA LYS A 16 -2.11 16.91 -3.08
C LYS A 16 -2.01 18.37 -2.63
N GLU A 17 -3.12 19.09 -2.64
CA GLU A 17 -3.14 20.50 -2.22
C GLU A 17 -2.74 20.64 -0.74
N ALA A 18 -3.23 19.76 0.14
CA ALA A 18 -2.83 19.75 1.54
C ALA A 18 -1.31 19.49 1.72
N ILE A 19 -0.75 18.50 1.02
CA ILE A 19 0.70 18.21 1.04
C ILE A 19 1.53 19.43 0.59
N GLU A 20 1.07 20.16 -0.41
CA GLU A 20 1.83 21.29 -0.98
C GLU A 20 1.81 22.56 -0.13
N PHE A 21 0.75 22.78 0.66
CA PHE A 21 0.49 24.10 1.26
C PHE A 21 0.21 24.09 2.77
N ASP A 22 -0.21 22.96 3.35
CA ASP A 22 -0.55 22.90 4.77
C ASP A 22 0.69 22.69 5.66
N ASP A 23 0.53 23.01 6.95
CA ASP A 23 1.56 22.80 7.97
C ASP A 23 1.75 21.30 8.27
N THR A 24 2.99 20.83 8.14
CA THR A 24 3.38 19.42 8.34
C THR A 24 3.73 19.10 9.79
N GLY A 25 3.39 19.97 10.74
CA GLY A 25 3.61 19.73 12.16
C GLY A 25 2.86 18.51 12.71
N TYR A 26 3.40 17.95 13.78
CA TYR A 26 2.77 16.88 14.56
C TYR A 26 1.50 17.38 15.28
N SER A 27 0.51 16.51 15.41
CA SER A 27 -0.64 16.74 16.30
C SER A 27 -0.29 16.35 17.74
N GLU A 28 -1.12 16.77 18.70
CA GLU A 28 -1.01 16.32 20.11
C GLU A 28 -1.57 14.90 20.33
N ASN A 29 -2.13 14.27 19.28
CA ASN A 29 -2.76 12.96 19.35
C ASN A 29 -1.85 11.84 18.86
N ILE A 30 -2.08 10.63 19.40
CA ILE A 30 -1.46 9.37 18.97
C ILE A 30 -2.55 8.57 18.24
N ASN A 31 -2.23 8.00 17.08
CA ASN A 31 -3.18 7.18 16.33
C ASN A 31 -3.36 5.77 16.96
N ALA A 32 -4.31 4.99 16.43
CA ALA A 32 -4.67 3.63 16.89
C ALA A 32 -3.46 2.66 16.97
N THR A 33 -2.38 3.00 16.28
CA THR A 33 -1.19 2.15 16.14
C THR A 33 0.02 2.65 16.93
N GLY A 34 -0.12 3.74 17.68
CA GLY A 34 0.91 4.26 18.57
C GLY A 34 1.85 5.31 17.96
N ASP A 35 1.61 5.75 16.72
CA ASP A 35 2.42 6.76 16.03
C ASP A 35 1.89 8.18 16.34
N THR A 36 2.81 9.16 16.46
CA THR A 36 2.40 10.57 16.61
C THR A 36 1.81 11.05 15.30
N GLN A 37 0.52 11.33 15.30
CA GLN A 37 -0.24 11.58 14.09
C GLN A 37 0.12 12.96 13.51
N LEU A 38 0.52 13.05 12.25
CA LEU A 38 0.70 14.35 11.61
C LEU A 38 -0.68 15.00 11.40
N LYS A 39 -0.74 16.33 11.47
CA LYS A 39 -1.96 17.06 11.11
C LYS A 39 -2.44 16.68 9.70
N LEU A 40 -1.50 16.36 8.82
CA LEU A 40 -1.73 15.96 7.44
C LEU A 40 -2.38 14.58 7.32
N ASP A 41 -2.09 13.65 8.23
CA ASP A 41 -2.72 12.32 8.27
C ASP A 41 -4.21 12.47 8.59
N ILE A 42 -4.53 13.20 9.67
CA ILE A 42 -5.91 13.55 10.06
C ILE A 42 -6.65 14.23 8.91
N LYS A 43 -5.98 15.18 8.25
CA LYS A 43 -6.59 15.92 7.15
C LYS A 43 -6.89 15.02 5.96
N SER A 44 -5.97 14.12 5.63
CA SER A 44 -6.10 13.18 4.52
C SER A 44 -7.22 12.17 4.78
N ASP A 45 -7.33 11.67 6.02
CA ASP A 45 -8.43 10.82 6.46
C ASP A 45 -9.78 11.52 6.30
N GLN A 46 -9.94 12.73 6.85
CA GLN A 46 -11.17 13.52 6.74
C GLN A 46 -11.59 13.76 5.28
N ILE A 47 -10.63 14.07 4.40
CA ILE A 47 -10.88 14.27 2.97
C ILE A 47 -11.46 12.98 2.35
N ILE A 48 -10.90 11.83 2.68
CA ILE A 48 -11.35 10.54 2.14
C ILE A 48 -12.76 10.21 2.67
N GLU A 49 -12.99 10.38 3.97
CA GLU A 49 -14.31 10.13 4.57
C GLU A 49 -15.41 10.99 3.95
N GLU A 50 -15.16 12.28 3.76
CA GLU A 50 -16.11 13.18 3.13
C GLU A 50 -16.44 12.79 1.68
N GLU A 51 -15.45 12.32 0.91
CA GLU A 51 -15.69 11.87 -0.46
C GLU A 51 -16.40 10.51 -0.52
N PHE A 52 -16.08 9.59 0.39
CA PHE A 52 -16.71 8.26 0.46
C PHE A 52 -18.13 8.29 1.03
N ALA A 53 -18.44 9.19 1.96
CA ALA A 53 -19.80 9.41 2.46
C ALA A 53 -20.81 9.85 1.39
N LYS A 54 -20.34 10.28 0.21
CA LYS A 54 -21.16 10.66 -0.94
C LYS A 54 -21.42 9.49 -1.89
N VAL A 55 -20.79 8.33 -1.69
CA VAL A 55 -20.82 7.19 -2.62
C VAL A 55 -21.73 6.09 -2.06
N ALA A 56 -22.99 6.08 -2.49
CA ALA A 56 -24.04 5.18 -1.99
C ALA A 56 -23.68 3.68 -2.04
N SER A 57 -22.77 3.26 -2.92
CA SER A 57 -22.32 1.87 -3.01
C SER A 57 -21.36 1.42 -1.91
N ILE A 58 -20.82 2.33 -1.09
CA ILE A 58 -19.91 2.01 0.02
C ILE A 58 -20.73 1.76 1.29
N LYS A 59 -20.61 0.55 1.84
CA LYS A 59 -21.32 0.13 3.04
C LYS A 59 -20.64 0.62 4.31
N GLU A 60 -19.37 0.27 4.46
CA GLU A 60 -18.53 0.65 5.59
C GLU A 60 -17.11 0.95 5.11
N ILE A 61 -16.39 1.73 5.92
CA ILE A 61 -14.99 2.06 5.70
C ILE A 61 -14.15 1.75 6.95
N ILE A 62 -12.87 1.49 6.76
CA ILE A 62 -11.87 1.41 7.83
C ILE A 62 -10.61 2.16 7.39
N SER A 63 -10.13 3.03 8.27
CA SER A 63 -8.91 3.82 8.08
C SER A 63 -7.80 3.27 8.96
N GLU A 64 -6.56 3.41 8.53
CA GLU A 64 -5.38 3.22 9.40
C GLU A 64 -5.48 4.10 10.67
N GLU A 65 -6.03 5.30 10.52
CA GLU A 65 -6.08 6.33 11.56
C GLU A 65 -7.19 6.11 12.61
N LYS A 66 -8.05 5.09 12.44
CA LYS A 66 -9.22 4.84 13.30
C LYS A 66 -9.28 3.40 13.78
N GLU A 67 -9.50 3.21 15.08
CA GLU A 67 -9.64 1.87 15.67
C GLU A 67 -10.84 1.10 15.09
N GLU A 68 -11.97 1.78 14.93
CA GLU A 68 -13.26 1.18 14.59
C GLU A 68 -13.70 1.50 13.16
N LYS A 69 -14.52 0.60 12.62
CA LYS A 69 -15.13 0.78 11.30
C LYS A 69 -16.20 1.87 11.34
N THR A 70 -16.32 2.63 10.25
CA THR A 70 -17.39 3.62 10.07
C THR A 70 -18.42 3.12 9.06
N SER A 71 -19.68 2.98 9.50
CA SER A 71 -20.80 2.67 8.60
C SER A 71 -21.23 3.92 7.83
N LEU A 72 -21.38 3.81 6.50
CA LEU A 72 -21.80 4.91 5.63
C LEU A 72 -23.21 4.70 5.08
N HIS A 73 -23.43 3.59 4.36
CA HIS A 73 -24.70 3.32 3.70
C HIS A 73 -25.16 1.89 3.92
N VAL A 74 -26.31 1.70 4.58
CA VAL A 74 -26.86 0.37 4.91
C VAL A 74 -27.06 -0.54 3.69
N ASN A 75 -27.35 0.03 2.53
CA ASN A 75 -27.55 -0.68 1.26
C ASN A 75 -26.30 -0.70 0.37
N GLY A 76 -25.16 -0.24 0.88
CA GLY A 76 -23.89 -0.33 0.18
C GLY A 76 -23.47 -1.78 -0.03
N ILE A 77 -22.67 -2.01 -1.07
CA ILE A 77 -22.18 -3.33 -1.47
C ILE A 77 -20.72 -3.51 -1.03
N TYR A 78 -19.95 -2.43 -1.07
CA TYR A 78 -18.50 -2.48 -0.89
C TYR A 78 -18.07 -2.08 0.50
N ASP A 79 -17.11 -2.80 1.05
CA ASP A 79 -16.37 -2.41 2.25
C ASP A 79 -15.02 -1.82 1.78
N VAL A 80 -14.58 -0.66 2.29
CA VAL A 80 -13.35 0.00 1.82
C VAL A 80 -12.36 0.22 2.95
N GLY A 81 -11.20 -0.44 2.85
CA GLY A 81 -10.07 -0.22 3.74
C GLY A 81 -9.07 0.73 3.11
N TYR A 82 -8.55 1.72 3.84
CA TYR A 82 -7.58 2.64 3.29
C TYR A 82 -6.53 3.13 4.28
N ASP A 83 -5.34 3.41 3.75
CA ASP A 83 -4.30 4.19 4.40
C ASP A 83 -4.35 5.59 3.76
N PRO A 84 -4.73 6.63 4.51
CA PRO A 84 -4.89 7.97 3.96
C PRO A 84 -3.55 8.57 3.52
N LEU A 85 -2.45 8.26 4.19
CA LEU A 85 -1.13 8.83 3.92
C LEU A 85 0.03 7.89 4.35
N ASP A 86 0.29 6.88 3.53
CA ASP A 86 1.46 6.01 3.68
C ASP A 86 2.76 6.80 3.51
N GLY A 87 3.71 6.53 4.39
CA GLY A 87 5.00 7.18 4.41
C GLY A 87 4.94 8.59 4.97
N SER A 88 3.98 8.92 5.84
CA SER A 88 3.87 10.22 6.52
C SER A 88 5.20 10.71 7.14
N SER A 89 6.03 9.79 7.66
CA SER A 89 7.40 10.08 8.14
C SER A 89 8.40 10.58 7.08
N LEU A 90 8.00 10.59 5.80
CA LEU A 90 8.79 11.07 4.67
C LEU A 90 8.41 12.49 4.22
N ILE A 91 7.34 13.05 4.80
CA ILE A 91 6.83 14.39 4.45
C ILE A 91 7.86 15.48 4.81
N ASP A 92 8.41 15.44 6.03
CA ASP A 92 9.33 16.45 6.55
C ASP A 92 10.67 16.50 5.79
N VAL A 93 11.09 15.37 5.24
CA VAL A 93 12.27 15.24 4.37
C VAL A 93 11.94 15.40 2.87
N ASN A 94 10.72 15.81 2.54
CA ASN A 94 10.26 16.12 1.19
C ASN A 94 10.45 14.97 0.18
N LEU A 95 10.17 13.75 0.63
CA LEU A 95 10.14 12.54 -0.20
C LEU A 95 8.71 12.20 -0.64
N SER A 96 8.60 11.23 -1.55
CA SER A 96 7.28 10.81 -2.04
C SER A 96 6.54 9.97 -1.01
N VAL A 97 5.22 10.17 -0.94
CA VAL A 97 4.27 9.47 -0.07
C VAL A 97 3.10 8.96 -0.89
N GLY A 98 2.10 8.34 -0.27
CA GLY A 98 0.92 7.87 -1.02
C GLY A 98 -0.34 7.65 -0.21
N SER A 99 -1.45 7.34 -0.89
CA SER A 99 -2.66 6.81 -0.26
C SER A 99 -2.95 5.43 -0.83
N ILE A 100 -3.45 4.50 -0.02
CA ILE A 100 -3.70 3.11 -0.41
C ILE A 100 -5.17 2.79 -0.15
N PHE A 101 -5.83 2.06 -1.06
CA PHE A 101 -7.24 1.69 -0.96
C PHE A 101 -7.43 0.23 -1.40
N GLY A 102 -8.08 -0.56 -0.55
CA GLY A 102 -8.63 -1.87 -0.87
C GLY A 102 -10.16 -1.82 -0.91
N ILE A 103 -10.77 -2.30 -1.98
CA ILE A 103 -12.22 -2.32 -2.19
C ILE A 103 -12.71 -3.76 -2.17
N TYR A 104 -13.42 -4.12 -1.11
CA TYR A 104 -13.86 -5.47 -0.79
C TYR A 104 -15.37 -5.62 -0.99
N GLU A 105 -15.82 -6.86 -1.12
CA GLU A 105 -17.24 -7.21 -1.10
C GLU A 105 -17.43 -8.44 -0.22
N GLY A 106 -18.19 -8.30 0.87
CA GLY A 106 -18.44 -9.39 1.82
C GLY A 106 -17.44 -9.46 2.98
N GLY A 107 -16.85 -8.33 3.37
CA GLY A 107 -15.88 -8.22 4.47
C GLY A 107 -14.42 -8.25 4.02
N TYR A 108 -13.52 -7.91 4.93
CA TYR A 108 -12.11 -7.57 4.66
C TYR A 108 -11.13 -8.76 4.54
N ALA A 109 -11.60 -9.95 4.16
CA ALA A 109 -10.69 -11.05 3.84
C ALA A 109 -9.95 -10.77 2.52
N GLY A 110 -8.71 -11.24 2.39
CA GLY A 110 -7.92 -11.05 1.16
C GLY A 110 -8.64 -11.58 -0.09
N ALA A 111 -9.34 -12.70 0.05
CA ALA A 111 -10.12 -13.33 -1.03
C ALA A 111 -11.33 -12.50 -1.48
N ASN A 112 -11.79 -11.55 -0.66
CA ASN A 112 -12.94 -10.69 -0.96
C ASN A 112 -12.55 -9.41 -1.69
N LEU A 113 -11.25 -9.13 -1.83
CA LEU A 113 -10.75 -7.94 -2.50
C LEU A 113 -11.12 -7.97 -3.99
N LYS A 114 -11.84 -6.93 -4.46
CA LYS A 114 -12.34 -6.81 -5.84
C LYS A 114 -11.50 -5.85 -6.67
N ALA A 115 -10.96 -4.82 -6.04
CA ALA A 115 -10.09 -3.86 -6.66
C ALA A 115 -9.15 -3.25 -5.61
N ALA A 116 -7.98 -2.80 -6.08
CA ALA A 116 -7.06 -2.04 -5.28
C ALA A 116 -6.67 -0.76 -6.03
N VAL A 117 -6.49 0.32 -5.29
CA VAL A 117 -6.07 1.61 -5.83
C VAL A 117 -4.99 2.20 -4.93
N TYR A 118 -3.98 2.82 -5.52
CA TYR A 118 -3.08 3.66 -4.74
C TYR A 118 -2.72 4.92 -5.51
N VAL A 119 -2.36 5.96 -4.77
CA VAL A 119 -1.92 7.26 -5.28
C VAL A 119 -0.49 7.48 -4.82
N VAL A 120 0.36 7.96 -5.71
CA VAL A 120 1.71 8.42 -5.38
C VAL A 120 1.70 9.94 -5.43
N TYR A 121 2.02 10.58 -4.32
CA TYR A 121 2.28 12.02 -4.24
C TYR A 121 3.79 12.24 -4.25
N GLY A 122 4.35 12.33 -5.45
CA GLY A 122 5.77 12.66 -5.66
C GLY A 122 5.91 13.94 -6.49
N PRO A 123 7.03 14.08 -7.23
CA PRO A 123 7.18 15.19 -8.20
C PRO A 123 6.07 15.26 -9.26
N ARG A 124 5.33 14.16 -9.43
CA ARG A 124 4.10 14.06 -10.21
C ARG A 124 3.11 13.25 -9.38
N VAL A 125 1.82 13.54 -9.53
CA VAL A 125 0.76 12.74 -8.90
C VAL A 125 0.32 11.64 -9.86
N GLU A 126 0.43 10.40 -9.40
CA GLU A 126 0.14 9.21 -10.18
C GLU A 126 -0.88 8.34 -9.45
N LEU A 127 -1.82 7.78 -10.20
CA LEU A 127 -2.89 6.92 -9.68
C LEU A 127 -2.76 5.57 -10.36
N VAL A 128 -2.78 4.50 -9.58
CA VAL A 128 -2.76 3.14 -10.10
C VAL A 128 -4.01 2.42 -9.65
N ILE A 129 -4.74 1.85 -10.60
CA ILE A 129 -5.97 1.07 -10.36
C ILE A 129 -5.73 -0.35 -10.82
N ALA A 130 -5.93 -1.32 -9.93
CA ALA A 130 -5.91 -2.74 -10.21
C ALA A 130 -7.32 -3.33 -10.09
N GLU A 131 -7.78 -3.95 -11.18
CA GLU A 131 -9.00 -4.78 -11.23
C GLU A 131 -8.68 -6.08 -11.97
N LYS A 132 -8.96 -6.13 -13.29
CA LYS A 132 -8.53 -7.21 -14.18
C LYS A 132 -7.08 -7.03 -14.60
N ASP A 133 -6.71 -5.78 -14.92
CA ASP A 133 -5.37 -5.34 -15.26
C ASP A 133 -4.94 -4.25 -14.27
N VAL A 134 -3.65 -3.90 -14.27
CA VAL A 134 -3.11 -2.79 -13.49
C VAL A 134 -2.89 -1.59 -14.40
N LYS A 135 -3.70 -0.53 -14.25
CA LYS A 135 -3.65 0.67 -15.09
C LYS A 135 -3.09 1.85 -14.32
N MET A 136 -2.12 2.53 -14.94
CA MET A 136 -1.49 3.73 -14.42
C MET A 136 -2.04 4.97 -15.10
N TYR A 137 -2.39 5.96 -14.30
CA TYR A 137 -2.81 7.29 -14.71
C TYR A 137 -1.89 8.34 -14.08
N ARG A 138 -1.81 9.50 -14.70
CA ARG A 138 -1.05 10.64 -14.17
C ARG A 138 -1.88 11.90 -14.25
N MET A 139 -1.83 12.69 -13.18
CA MET A 139 -2.51 13.98 -13.13
C MET A 139 -1.87 14.96 -14.12
N ASN A 140 -2.69 15.59 -14.97
CA ASN A 140 -2.28 16.64 -15.88
C ASN A 140 -2.36 18.03 -15.21
N LYS A 141 -1.99 19.08 -15.95
CA LYS A 141 -2.05 20.48 -15.48
C LYS A 141 -3.45 20.99 -15.09
N ASN A 142 -4.51 20.34 -15.56
CA ASN A 142 -5.89 20.68 -15.24
C ASN A 142 -6.41 19.92 -14.00
N GLY A 143 -5.58 19.05 -13.40
CA GLY A 143 -5.96 18.20 -12.29
C GLY A 143 -6.68 16.91 -12.70
N GLU A 144 -6.64 16.53 -13.98
CA GLU A 144 -7.30 15.32 -14.48
C GLU A 144 -6.32 14.15 -14.59
N PHE A 145 -6.75 12.96 -14.19
CA PHE A 145 -5.96 11.74 -14.33
C PHE A 145 -6.06 11.16 -15.75
N VAL A 146 -4.96 11.22 -16.50
CA VAL A 146 -4.87 10.72 -17.87
C VAL A 146 -4.16 9.37 -17.89
N PHE A 147 -4.68 8.41 -18.65
CA PHE A 147 -4.07 7.09 -18.79
C PHE A 147 -2.65 7.17 -19.36
N ILE A 148 -1.73 6.43 -18.76
CA ILE A 148 -0.32 6.36 -19.19
C ILE A 148 -0.02 4.99 -19.79
N LYS A 149 -0.29 3.91 -19.06
CA LYS A 149 0.00 2.53 -19.48
C LYS A 149 -0.69 1.49 -18.62
N THR A 150 -0.76 0.27 -19.12
CA THR A 150 -0.94 -0.94 -18.30
C THR A 150 0.42 -1.37 -17.74
N ILE A 151 0.46 -1.73 -16.46
CA ILE A 151 1.66 -2.20 -15.76
C ILE A 151 1.69 -3.73 -15.80
N GLU A 152 2.83 -4.27 -16.19
CA GLU A 152 3.14 -5.70 -16.14
C GLU A 152 4.55 -5.87 -15.57
N LEU A 153 4.69 -6.83 -14.66
CA LEU A 153 5.96 -7.27 -14.11
C LEU A 153 6.62 -8.28 -15.04
N LYS A 154 7.94 -8.26 -15.09
CA LYS A 154 8.72 -9.32 -15.72
C LYS A 154 8.85 -10.49 -14.75
N GLU A 155 9.23 -11.65 -15.28
CA GLU A 155 9.55 -12.84 -14.50
C GLU A 155 10.71 -12.63 -13.50
N LYS A 156 11.65 -11.72 -13.80
CA LYS A 156 12.81 -11.39 -12.97
C LYS A 156 13.07 -9.88 -12.94
N GLY A 157 13.34 -9.37 -11.74
CA GLY A 157 13.70 -7.99 -11.48
C GLY A 157 15.17 -7.64 -11.44
N LYS A 158 15.46 -6.41 -11.02
CA LYS A 158 16.82 -5.92 -10.72
C LYS A 158 16.88 -4.99 -9.49
N LEU A 159 15.77 -4.83 -8.78
CA LEU A 159 15.65 -3.95 -7.62
C LEU A 159 15.41 -4.77 -6.37
N ASN A 160 15.96 -4.33 -5.26
CA ASN A 160 15.72 -4.92 -3.95
C ASN A 160 15.38 -3.79 -2.96
N ALA A 161 14.23 -3.92 -2.29
CA ALA A 161 13.70 -3.01 -1.28
C ALA A 161 13.54 -3.76 0.06
N PRO A 162 14.62 -3.91 0.83
CA PRO A 162 14.57 -4.62 2.10
C PRO A 162 14.19 -3.66 3.24
N GLY A 163 12.95 -3.77 3.71
CA GLY A 163 12.43 -3.03 4.85
C GLY A 163 12.58 -3.73 6.19
N SER A 164 11.92 -3.20 7.23
CA SER A 164 12.08 -3.55 8.65
C SER A 164 13.48 -3.30 9.23
N THR A 165 13.62 -3.42 10.56
CA THR A 165 14.87 -3.16 11.27
C THR A 165 15.90 -4.25 11.01
N GLN A 166 16.97 -3.95 10.24
CA GLN A 166 17.93 -4.97 9.79
C GLN A 166 18.62 -5.75 10.91
N GLN A 167 18.87 -5.08 12.05
CA GLN A 167 19.46 -5.71 13.23
C GLN A 167 18.59 -6.84 13.79
N CYS A 168 17.28 -6.77 13.58
CA CYS A 168 16.28 -7.67 14.13
C CYS A 168 15.83 -8.74 13.12
N TRP A 169 16.45 -8.80 11.94
CA TRP A 169 16.22 -9.85 10.96
C TRP A 169 16.71 -11.20 11.45
N GLU A 170 16.00 -12.25 11.08
CA GLU A 170 16.53 -13.61 11.19
C GLU A 170 17.77 -13.78 10.28
N PRO A 171 18.77 -14.58 10.69
CA PRO A 171 19.99 -14.80 9.89
C PRO A 171 19.71 -15.29 8.47
N LYS A 172 18.66 -16.12 8.28
CA LYS A 172 18.27 -16.62 6.95
C LYS A 172 17.78 -15.50 6.02
N HIS A 173 17.01 -14.55 6.54
CA HIS A 173 16.53 -13.42 5.75
C HIS A 173 17.72 -12.54 5.33
N LYS A 174 18.63 -12.26 6.26
CA LYS A 174 19.85 -11.50 5.95
C LYS A 174 20.67 -12.17 4.84
N ALA A 175 20.86 -13.49 4.92
CA ALA A 175 21.58 -14.24 3.89
C ALA A 175 20.87 -14.21 2.52
N LEU A 176 19.53 -14.26 2.49
CA LEU A 176 18.74 -14.09 1.26
C LEU A 176 19.00 -12.71 0.63
N ILE A 177 18.95 -11.64 1.43
CA ILE A 177 19.18 -10.27 0.95
C ILE A 177 20.61 -10.08 0.45
N ASP A 178 21.62 -10.59 1.19
CA ASP A 178 23.02 -10.56 0.77
C ASP A 178 23.21 -11.29 -0.58
N ALA A 179 22.57 -12.45 -0.76
CA ALA A 179 22.62 -13.21 -2.01
C ALA A 179 21.91 -12.49 -3.17
N ILE A 180 20.82 -11.77 -2.91
CA ILE A 180 20.16 -10.93 -3.94
C ILE A 180 21.08 -9.80 -4.38
N PHE A 181 21.80 -9.16 -3.46
CA PHE A 181 22.77 -8.13 -3.82
C PHE A 181 24.00 -8.69 -4.54
N ALA A 182 24.46 -9.89 -4.18
CA ALA A 182 25.54 -10.59 -4.89
C ALA A 182 25.20 -10.84 -6.38
N ASP A 183 23.91 -11.03 -6.70
CA ASP A 183 23.41 -11.16 -8.08
C ASP A 183 23.33 -9.82 -8.85
N GLY A 184 23.73 -8.71 -8.23
CA GLY A 184 23.79 -7.38 -8.85
C GLY A 184 22.49 -6.58 -8.78
N TYR A 185 21.56 -6.92 -7.88
CA TYR A 185 20.36 -6.13 -7.65
C TYR A 185 20.73 -4.79 -7.00
N ARG A 186 19.96 -3.74 -7.29
CA ARG A 186 20.21 -2.39 -6.76
C ARG A 186 19.29 -2.12 -5.57
N LEU A 187 19.88 -1.61 -4.48
CA LEU A 187 19.13 -1.15 -3.31
C LEU A 187 18.18 -0.02 -3.69
N ARG A 188 16.94 -0.14 -3.23
CA ARG A 188 15.87 0.84 -3.38
C ARG A 188 14.98 0.78 -2.16
N TYR A 189 15.23 1.65 -1.19
CA TYR A 189 14.44 1.72 0.02
C TYR A 189 14.35 3.17 0.45
N SER A 190 13.14 3.72 0.40
CA SER A 190 12.83 5.07 0.87
C SER A 190 12.25 5.06 2.27
N GLY A 191 11.65 3.94 2.69
CA GLY A 191 10.97 3.81 3.97
C GLY A 191 9.44 3.97 3.89
N GLY A 192 8.90 4.33 2.72
CA GLY A 192 7.47 4.38 2.45
C GLY A 192 7.05 3.20 1.57
N MET A 193 5.95 2.54 1.90
CA MET A 193 5.51 1.33 1.19
C MET A 193 5.13 1.64 -0.25
N VAL A 194 4.34 2.70 -0.46
CA VAL A 194 3.88 3.17 -1.77
C VAL A 194 5.06 3.51 -2.69
N PRO A 195 5.99 4.42 -2.34
CA PRO A 195 7.10 4.74 -3.23
C PRO A 195 7.99 3.53 -3.53
N ASP A 196 8.20 2.63 -2.56
CA ASP A 196 9.08 1.46 -2.74
C ASP A 196 8.47 0.36 -3.61
N LEU A 197 7.19 0.05 -3.45
CA LEU A 197 6.49 -0.90 -4.32
C LEU A 197 6.22 -0.31 -5.70
N HIS A 198 5.88 0.98 -5.78
CA HIS A 198 5.62 1.65 -7.04
C HIS A 198 6.85 1.64 -7.97
N GLN A 199 8.05 1.90 -7.45
CA GLN A 199 9.26 1.85 -8.27
C GLN A 199 9.60 0.43 -8.77
N ILE A 200 9.35 -0.61 -7.98
CA ILE A 200 9.54 -2.01 -8.40
C ILE A 200 8.59 -2.34 -9.54
N LEU A 201 7.30 -1.99 -9.41
CA LEU A 201 6.30 -2.14 -10.47
C LEU A 201 6.72 -1.43 -11.76
N LEU A 202 7.07 -0.14 -11.69
CA LEU A 202 7.40 0.65 -12.88
C LEU A 202 8.73 0.26 -13.54
N LYS A 203 9.69 -0.27 -12.77
CA LYS A 203 10.96 -0.78 -13.31
C LYS A 203 10.86 -2.24 -13.77
N GLY A 204 9.69 -2.85 -13.63
CA GLY A 204 9.33 -4.13 -14.21
C GLY A 204 9.82 -5.33 -13.41
N GLY A 205 10.08 -5.18 -12.12
CA GLY A 205 10.43 -6.31 -11.25
C GLY A 205 11.51 -6.05 -10.23
N GLY A 206 11.49 -6.88 -9.20
CA GLY A 206 12.40 -6.86 -8.06
C GLY A 206 11.76 -7.57 -6.87
N LEU A 207 12.39 -7.42 -5.71
CA LEU A 207 11.85 -7.86 -4.43
C LEU A 207 11.61 -6.64 -3.53
N PHE A 208 10.41 -6.55 -2.96
CA PHE A 208 10.17 -5.85 -1.71
C PHE A 208 10.03 -6.89 -0.61
N SER A 209 10.69 -6.68 0.52
CA SER A 209 10.62 -7.59 1.65
C SER A 209 10.45 -6.84 2.96
N TYR A 210 9.42 -7.19 3.71
CA TYR A 210 9.17 -6.70 5.05
C TYR A 210 8.90 -7.90 5.97
N PRO A 211 9.96 -8.60 6.42
CA PRO A 211 9.83 -9.83 7.19
C PRO A 211 9.31 -9.56 8.62
N ALA A 212 8.92 -10.63 9.30
CA ALA A 212 8.87 -10.62 10.77
C ALA A 212 10.27 -10.37 11.32
N THR A 213 10.34 -9.63 12.42
CA THR A 213 11.58 -9.32 13.12
C THR A 213 11.45 -9.64 14.61
N SER A 214 12.58 -9.73 15.31
CA SER A 214 12.56 -10.07 16.75
C SER A 214 11.78 -9.06 17.61
N ASP A 215 11.72 -7.80 17.19
CA ASP A 215 10.97 -6.70 17.81
C ASP A 215 9.52 -6.62 17.33
N VAL A 216 9.23 -7.05 16.10
CA VAL A 216 7.88 -7.04 15.50
C VAL A 216 7.56 -8.42 14.89
N PRO A 217 7.29 -9.44 15.73
CA PRO A 217 7.23 -10.84 15.28
C PRO A 217 6.03 -11.16 14.39
N LYS A 218 4.99 -10.31 14.38
CA LYS A 218 3.83 -10.42 13.48
C LYS A 218 3.98 -9.61 12.19
N GLY A 219 5.13 -8.95 11.97
CA GLY A 219 5.29 -7.96 10.91
C GLY A 219 4.65 -6.62 11.26
N LYS A 220 5.08 -5.55 10.56
CA LYS A 220 4.66 -4.17 10.84
C LYS A 220 3.44 -3.72 10.04
N LEU A 221 3.36 -4.11 8.76
CA LEU A 221 2.38 -3.59 7.81
C LEU A 221 1.02 -4.27 7.99
N ARG A 222 -0.06 -3.49 7.89
CA ARG A 222 -1.44 -3.92 8.19
C ARG A 222 -2.07 -4.59 6.98
N MET A 223 -2.85 -5.64 7.25
CA MET A 223 -3.42 -6.48 6.19
C MET A 223 -4.40 -5.71 5.29
N ILE A 224 -5.39 -5.03 5.88
CA ILE A 224 -6.59 -4.56 5.18
C ILE A 224 -6.31 -3.38 4.24
N PHE A 225 -5.47 -2.44 4.66
CA PHE A 225 -5.28 -1.17 3.96
C PHE A 225 -3.88 -0.95 3.41
N GLU A 226 -2.91 -1.83 3.69
CA GLU A 226 -1.57 -1.78 3.10
C GLU A 226 -1.26 -3.05 2.28
N VAL A 227 -1.25 -4.22 2.94
CA VAL A 227 -0.70 -5.46 2.38
C VAL A 227 -1.61 -6.12 1.34
N PHE A 228 -2.91 -6.26 1.60
CA PHE A 228 -3.85 -6.85 0.64
C PHE A 228 -3.99 -6.00 -0.64
N PRO A 229 -4.15 -4.66 -0.58
CA PRO A 229 -4.19 -3.84 -1.79
C PRO A 229 -2.97 -4.04 -2.68
N PHE A 230 -1.76 -4.03 -2.13
CA PHE A 230 -0.54 -4.21 -2.92
C PHE A 230 -0.35 -5.65 -3.40
N ALA A 231 -0.75 -6.66 -2.62
CA ALA A 231 -0.74 -8.04 -3.09
C ALA A 231 -1.62 -8.21 -4.34
N PHE A 232 -2.81 -7.63 -4.32
CA PHE A 232 -3.70 -7.63 -5.48
C PHE A 232 -3.07 -6.92 -6.68
N VAL A 233 -2.47 -5.74 -6.49
CA VAL A 233 -1.75 -5.04 -7.56
C VAL A 233 -0.64 -5.93 -8.16
N TYR A 234 0.21 -6.53 -7.33
CA TYR A 234 1.35 -7.32 -7.81
C TYR A 234 0.92 -8.58 -8.55
N GLU A 235 -0.07 -9.30 -8.02
CA GLU A 235 -0.60 -10.50 -8.69
C GLU A 235 -1.27 -10.15 -10.03
N LYS A 236 -2.04 -9.05 -10.10
CA LYS A 236 -2.63 -8.57 -11.36
C LYS A 236 -1.59 -8.07 -12.36
N ALA A 237 -0.43 -7.63 -11.89
CA ALA A 237 0.69 -7.28 -12.74
C ALA A 237 1.52 -8.51 -13.17
N GLY A 238 1.18 -9.73 -12.75
CA GLY A 238 1.89 -10.97 -13.09
C GLY A 238 3.03 -11.36 -12.14
N GLY A 239 3.15 -10.68 -11.01
CA GLY A 239 4.04 -11.04 -9.90
C GLY A 239 3.35 -11.92 -8.86
N GLU A 240 3.96 -12.01 -7.67
CA GLU A 240 3.43 -12.76 -6.53
C GLU A 240 3.60 -11.97 -5.22
N ALA A 241 2.76 -12.31 -4.24
CA ALA A 241 2.80 -11.77 -2.89
C ALA A 241 2.57 -12.86 -1.84
N ILE A 242 3.51 -13.03 -0.90
CA ILE A 242 3.44 -14.05 0.16
C ILE A 242 3.78 -13.45 1.53
N ASP A 243 3.33 -14.09 2.62
CA ASP A 243 3.72 -13.74 4.01
C ASP A 243 5.01 -14.44 4.47
N GLY A 244 5.66 -15.16 3.55
CA GLY A 244 6.77 -16.07 3.81
C GLY A 244 6.35 -17.54 3.89
N LYS A 245 5.06 -17.84 4.07
CA LYS A 245 4.53 -19.20 4.13
C LYS A 245 3.46 -19.46 3.07
N GLN A 246 2.47 -18.58 2.98
CA GLN A 246 1.32 -18.70 2.09
C GLN A 246 1.05 -17.39 1.35
N ARG A 247 0.15 -17.46 0.38
CA ARG A 247 -0.24 -16.31 -0.45
C ARG A 247 -0.99 -15.27 0.37
N ILE A 248 -0.65 -14.00 0.22
CA ILE A 248 -1.24 -12.91 1.00
C ILE A 248 -2.76 -12.83 0.86
N LEU A 249 -3.29 -13.00 -0.36
CA LEU A 249 -4.75 -12.90 -0.59
C LEU A 249 -5.55 -14.11 -0.09
N GLU A 250 -4.89 -15.13 0.48
CA GLU A 250 -5.56 -16.25 1.16
C GLU A 250 -5.72 -16.00 2.66
N LEU A 251 -5.14 -14.91 3.17
CA LEU A 251 -5.24 -14.52 4.57
C LEU A 251 -6.63 -13.91 4.89
N SER A 252 -7.04 -14.09 6.14
CA SER A 252 -8.22 -13.45 6.72
C SER A 252 -7.85 -12.77 8.03
N PRO A 253 -8.02 -11.45 8.15
CA PRO A 253 -7.72 -10.72 9.39
C PRO A 253 -8.75 -11.09 10.45
N SER A 254 -8.30 -11.26 11.70
CA SER A 254 -9.18 -11.42 12.86
C SER A 254 -9.63 -10.07 13.41
N HIS A 255 -8.76 -9.06 13.32
CA HIS A 255 -9.04 -7.67 13.69
C HIS A 255 -8.72 -6.72 12.54
N PRO A 256 -9.37 -5.54 12.47
CA PRO A 256 -9.14 -4.59 11.37
C PRO A 256 -7.69 -4.15 11.20
N HIS A 257 -6.94 -4.12 12.30
CA HIS A 257 -5.55 -3.64 12.37
C HIS A 257 -4.51 -4.76 12.43
N ASP A 258 -4.90 -6.01 12.13
CA ASP A 258 -3.93 -7.12 12.12
C ASP A 258 -2.82 -6.87 11.10
N THR A 259 -1.58 -7.17 11.50
CA THR A 259 -0.37 -7.03 10.69
C THR A 259 0.14 -8.36 10.18
N THR A 260 0.97 -8.32 9.14
CA THR A 260 1.61 -9.52 8.58
C THR A 260 2.99 -9.21 8.01
N PRO A 261 3.95 -10.15 8.06
CA PRO A 261 5.13 -10.10 7.20
C PRO A 261 4.68 -10.15 5.74
N CYS A 262 5.42 -9.52 4.85
CA CYS A 262 5.05 -9.54 3.43
C CYS A 262 6.26 -9.43 2.51
N PHE A 263 6.13 -10.10 1.37
CA PHE A 263 7.10 -10.14 0.29
C PHE A 263 6.35 -9.98 -1.02
N PHE A 264 6.70 -8.97 -1.81
CA PHE A 264 6.09 -8.70 -3.12
C PHE A 264 7.18 -8.65 -4.18
N GLY A 265 6.95 -9.28 -5.32
CA GLY A 265 7.97 -9.26 -6.36
C GLY A 265 7.64 -10.02 -7.62
N SER A 266 8.63 -10.11 -8.50
CA SER A 266 8.58 -11.02 -9.63
C SER A 266 8.74 -12.47 -9.16
N LYS A 267 8.23 -13.42 -9.96
CA LYS A 267 8.19 -14.85 -9.60
C LYS A 267 9.57 -15.42 -9.24
N VAL A 268 10.63 -15.04 -9.95
CA VAL A 268 12.00 -15.51 -9.62
C VAL A 268 12.45 -15.06 -8.24
N GLU A 269 12.12 -13.83 -7.82
CA GLU A 269 12.48 -13.35 -6.49
C GLU A 269 11.62 -13.99 -5.41
N ILE A 270 10.31 -14.13 -5.63
CA ILE A 270 9.41 -14.76 -4.67
C ILE A 270 9.71 -16.25 -4.48
N GLU A 271 10.14 -16.96 -5.52
CA GLU A 271 10.58 -18.35 -5.40
C GLU A 271 11.80 -18.49 -4.46
N ARG A 272 12.74 -17.55 -4.50
CA ARG A 272 13.85 -17.52 -3.54
C ARG A 272 13.38 -17.26 -2.11
N VAL A 273 12.36 -16.42 -1.94
CA VAL A 273 11.73 -16.21 -0.62
C VAL A 273 11.10 -17.51 -0.14
N LYS A 274 10.31 -18.21 -0.96
CA LYS A 274 9.72 -19.51 -0.61
C LYS A 274 10.78 -20.50 -0.16
N GLN A 275 11.89 -20.63 -0.91
CA GLN A 275 13.00 -21.53 -0.55
C GLN A 275 13.69 -21.13 0.76
N CYS A 276 13.81 -19.83 1.04
CA CYS A 276 14.38 -19.32 2.28
C CYS A 276 13.46 -19.56 3.49
N TYR A 277 12.14 -19.56 3.30
CA TYR A 277 11.15 -19.62 4.39
C TYR A 277 10.43 -20.97 4.53
N ALA A 278 10.72 -21.92 3.65
CA ALA A 278 10.28 -23.32 3.73
C ALA A 278 10.77 -24.02 5.01
#